data_AF-A0AAJ5RRB0-F1
#
_entry.id   AF-A0AAJ5RRB0-F1
#
_cell.length_a   1.000
_cell.length_b   1.000
_cell.length_c   1.000
_cell.angle_alpha   90.00
_cell.angle_beta   90.00
_cell.angle_gamma   90.00
#
_symmetry.space_group_name_H-M   'P 1'
#
loop_
_entity.id
_entity.type
_entity.pdbx_description
1 polymer ?
#
loop_
_entity_poly.entity_id
_entity_poly.type
_entity_poly.pdbx_seq_one_letter_code
_entity_poly.pdbx_strand_id
1 'polypeptide(L)'
;MMQVQYMKPFYTKITGDKLRLVFAYQYFSILKENEIFHFIPIEGKEMIINMKTQQIENLSEVFVFQKGNRFIRLPLYQLLLITNVHEHLAPILESATPKQQIPMVSTVTVGEIDQLIAELEEKNYDHLIDQALLENDKALFFELLQQKNHQLGGFKIE
;
A
#
# COMPACT_ATOMS: atom_id res chain seq x y z
N MET A 1 7.70 18.77 11.04
CA MET A 1 7.45 17.82 9.94
C MET A 1 5.99 17.88 9.56
N MET A 2 5.67 17.87 8.27
CA MET A 2 4.29 17.91 7.76
C MET A 2 3.92 16.50 7.30
N GLN A 3 2.72 16.03 7.59
CA GLN A 3 2.25 14.71 7.17
C GLN A 3 0.76 14.76 6.83
N VAL A 4 0.32 13.90 5.92
CA VAL A 4 -1.11 13.69 5.70
C VAL A 4 -1.65 12.84 6.84
N GLN A 5 -2.77 13.27 7.43
CA GLN A 5 -3.43 12.51 8.50
C GLN A 5 -4.65 11.75 7.97
N TYR A 6 -5.40 12.36 7.07
CA TYR A 6 -6.58 11.75 6.48
C TYR A 6 -6.71 12.19 5.03
N MET A 7 -6.98 11.27 4.12
CA MET A 7 -7.23 11.60 2.72
C MET A 7 -8.18 10.55 2.14
N LYS A 8 -9.41 10.98 1.84
CA LYS A 8 -10.41 10.15 1.18
C LYS A 8 -11.14 11.01 0.15
N PRO A 9 -11.19 10.63 -1.14
CA PRO A 9 -11.96 11.38 -2.10
C PRO A 9 -13.45 11.28 -1.75
N PHE A 10 -14.19 12.37 -1.94
CA PHE A 10 -15.63 12.38 -1.81
C PHE A 10 -16.29 11.57 -2.94
N TYR A 11 -15.79 11.70 -4.16
CA TYR A 11 -16.10 10.79 -5.24
C TYR A 11 -14.91 10.58 -6.17
N THR A 12 -14.91 9.44 -6.85
CA THR A 12 -13.98 9.11 -7.92
C THR A 12 -14.75 9.00 -9.23
N LYS A 13 -14.18 9.53 -10.32
CA LYS A 13 -14.77 9.46 -11.66
C LYS A 13 -13.70 9.05 -12.65
N ILE A 14 -13.95 7.97 -13.37
CA ILE A 14 -13.10 7.50 -14.45
C ILE A 14 -13.63 8.09 -15.75
N THR A 15 -12.76 8.63 -16.59
CA THR A 15 -13.13 9.18 -17.90
C THR A 15 -12.03 8.83 -18.88
N GLY A 16 -12.25 7.76 -19.66
CA GLY A 16 -11.22 7.18 -20.53
C GLY A 16 -10.03 6.71 -19.70
N ASP A 17 -8.85 7.22 -20.02
CA ASP A 17 -7.59 6.90 -19.32
C ASP A 17 -7.32 7.79 -18.10
N LYS A 18 -8.27 8.63 -17.70
CA LYS A 18 -8.10 9.59 -16.60
C LYS A 18 -8.97 9.21 -15.41
N LEU A 19 -8.34 9.14 -14.25
CA LEU A 19 -9.01 9.04 -12.96
C LEU A 19 -9.07 10.42 -12.32
N ARG A 20 -10.28 10.91 -12.07
CA ARG A 20 -10.53 12.16 -11.34
C ARG A 20 -10.97 11.84 -9.92
N LEU A 21 -10.17 12.28 -8.96
CA LEU A 21 -10.46 12.23 -7.54
C LEU A 21 -10.97 13.62 -7.13
N VAL A 22 -12.15 13.70 -6.52
CA VAL A 22 -12.70 14.98 -6.06
C VAL A 22 -12.84 14.96 -4.56
N PHE A 23 -12.31 15.99 -3.90
CA PHE A 23 -12.29 16.13 -2.44
C PHE A 23 -13.33 17.15 -1.99
N ALA A 24 -13.99 16.84 -0.87
CA ALA A 24 -14.93 17.74 -0.20
C ALA A 24 -14.34 18.28 1.11
N TYR A 25 -15.03 19.24 1.73
CA TYR A 25 -14.62 19.82 3.01
C TYR A 25 -14.33 18.74 4.07
N GLN A 26 -13.19 18.82 4.76
CA GLN A 26 -12.72 17.86 5.78
C GLN A 26 -12.37 16.44 5.32
N TYR A 27 -12.60 16.10 4.04
CA TYR A 27 -12.23 14.78 3.50
C TYR A 27 -10.72 14.62 3.27
N PHE A 28 -9.96 15.67 3.57
CA PHE A 28 -8.52 15.69 3.51
C PHE A 28 -8.00 16.56 4.68
N SER A 29 -7.07 16.05 5.48
CA SER A 29 -6.40 16.78 6.54
C SER A 29 -4.89 16.56 6.54
N ILE A 30 -4.16 17.60 6.90
CA ILE A 30 -2.71 17.58 7.09
C ILE A 30 -2.38 17.93 8.54
N LEU A 31 -1.37 17.28 9.09
CA LEU A 31 -0.77 17.62 10.37
C LEU A 31 0.49 18.44 10.12
N LYS A 32 0.56 19.62 10.71
CA LYS A 32 1.75 20.47 10.74
C LYS A 32 1.95 20.97 12.17
N GLU A 33 3.15 20.79 12.73
CA GLU A 33 3.49 21.31 14.08
C GLU A 33 2.51 20.85 15.18
N ASN A 34 2.08 19.58 15.16
CA ASN A 34 1.05 19.00 16.04
C ASN A 34 -0.35 19.60 15.87
N GLU A 35 -0.60 20.29 14.76
CA GLU A 35 -1.89 20.92 14.47
C GLU A 35 -2.52 20.36 13.21
N ILE A 36 -3.81 20.01 13.31
CA ILE A 36 -4.58 19.45 12.20
C ILE A 36 -5.23 20.58 11.41
N PHE A 37 -4.94 20.65 10.11
CA PHE A 37 -5.59 21.54 9.17
C PHE A 37 -6.50 20.74 8.26
N HIS A 38 -7.73 21.19 8.09
CA HIS A 38 -8.74 20.53 7.27
C HIS A 38 -8.84 21.20 5.91
N PHE A 39 -8.96 20.40 4.87
CA PHE A 39 -9.12 20.88 3.51
C PHE A 39 -10.46 21.61 3.31
N ILE A 40 -10.40 22.68 2.53
CA ILE A 40 -11.52 23.53 2.10
C ILE A 40 -11.45 23.72 0.58
N PRO A 41 -12.50 23.35 -0.18
CA PRO A 41 -12.51 23.41 -1.64
C PRO A 41 -12.75 24.84 -2.17
N ILE A 42 -11.82 25.76 -1.90
CA ILE A 42 -11.91 27.17 -2.35
C ILE A 42 -11.25 27.36 -3.71
N GLU A 43 -10.08 26.77 -3.94
CA GLU A 43 -9.33 26.87 -5.18
C GLU A 43 -9.39 25.52 -5.93
N GLY A 44 -8.42 24.65 -5.66
CA GLY A 44 -8.39 23.29 -6.18
C GLY A 44 -9.20 22.31 -5.34
N LYS A 45 -9.97 21.45 -6.01
CA LYS A 45 -10.78 20.40 -5.36
C LYS A 45 -10.60 19.01 -5.96
N GLU A 46 -9.77 18.89 -6.99
CA GLU A 46 -9.63 17.65 -7.73
C GLU A 46 -8.18 17.30 -8.00
N MET A 47 -7.92 16.01 -8.09
CA MET A 47 -6.66 15.43 -8.53
C MET A 47 -6.96 14.52 -9.71
N ILE A 48 -6.23 14.73 -10.81
CA ILE A 48 -6.39 14.00 -12.06
C ILE A 48 -5.17 13.12 -12.22
N ILE A 49 -5.38 11.81 -12.20
CA ILE A 49 -4.34 10.80 -12.38
C ILE A 49 -4.52 10.17 -13.75
N ASN A 50 -3.44 10.12 -14.52
CA ASN A 50 -3.39 9.38 -15.76
C ASN A 50 -3.20 7.89 -15.43
N MET A 51 -4.14 7.04 -15.82
CA MET A 51 -4.09 5.61 -15.50
C MET A 51 -3.01 4.86 -16.30
N LYS A 52 -2.55 5.38 -17.44
CA LYS A 52 -1.49 4.77 -18.25
C LYS A 52 -0.11 5.02 -17.65
N THR A 53 0.16 6.24 -17.20
CA THR A 53 1.47 6.61 -16.63
C THR A 53 1.49 6.56 -15.10
N GLN A 54 0.31 6.44 -14.47
CA GLN A 54 0.09 6.57 -13.02
C GLN A 54 0.57 7.92 -12.44
N GLN A 55 0.71 8.94 -13.29
CA GLN A 55 1.15 10.27 -12.90
C GLN A 55 -0.03 11.22 -12.72
N ILE A 56 0.12 12.17 -11.81
CA ILE A 56 -0.85 13.26 -11.61
C ILE A 56 -0.61 14.32 -12.69
N GLU A 57 -1.64 14.65 -13.46
CA GLU A 57 -1.54 15.63 -14.56
C GLU A 57 -1.64 17.07 -14.06
N ASN A 58 -2.40 17.31 -12.99
CA ASN A 58 -2.70 18.66 -12.50
C ASN A 58 -1.82 19.08 -11.31
N LEU A 59 -0.50 18.91 -11.41
CA LEU A 59 0.46 19.22 -10.34
C LEU A 59 0.42 20.68 -9.84
N SER A 60 -0.04 21.61 -10.68
CA SER A 60 -0.17 23.04 -10.35
C SER A 60 -1.42 23.38 -9.53
N GLU A 61 -2.33 22.43 -9.34
CA GLU A 61 -3.57 22.67 -8.60
C GLU A 61 -3.28 22.97 -7.11
N VAL A 62 -3.88 24.03 -6.58
CA VAL A 62 -3.63 24.50 -5.20
C VAL A 62 -4.71 24.01 -4.25
N PHE A 63 -4.28 23.27 -3.22
CA PHE A 63 -5.14 22.78 -2.14
C PHE A 63 -5.01 23.70 -0.93
N VAL A 64 -6.16 24.12 -0.40
CA VAL A 64 -6.21 25.02 0.76
C VAL A 64 -6.64 24.23 1.99
N PHE A 65 -5.92 24.40 3.09
CA PHE A 65 -6.20 23.79 4.38
C PHE A 65 -6.38 24.87 5.44
N GLN A 66 -7.38 24.72 6.30
CA GLN A 66 -7.76 25.69 7.33
C GLN A 66 -7.73 25.07 8.73
N LYS A 67 -7.26 25.87 9.70
CA LYS A 67 -7.45 25.63 11.12
C LYS A 67 -7.78 26.96 11.82
N GLY A 68 -9.05 27.15 12.17
CA GLY A 68 -9.53 28.43 12.72
C GLY A 68 -9.32 29.57 11.72
N ASN A 69 -8.49 30.56 12.07
CA ASN A 69 -8.20 31.72 11.21
C ASN A 69 -6.92 31.55 10.36
N ARG A 70 -6.27 30.38 10.37
CA ARG A 70 -5.03 30.12 9.65
C ARG A 70 -5.30 29.27 8.42
N PHE A 71 -4.64 29.64 7.32
CA PHE A 71 -4.76 29.00 6.02
C PHE A 71 -3.38 28.55 5.54
N ILE A 72 -3.32 27.34 4.98
CA ILE A 72 -2.15 26.78 4.31
C ILE A 72 -2.57 26.50 2.88
N ARG A 73 -1.86 27.10 1.92
CA ARG A 73 -2.05 26.84 0.50
C ARG A 73 -0.89 25.98 0.02
N LEU A 74 -1.18 24.82 -0.54
CA LEU A 74 -0.19 23.88 -1.03
C LEU A 74 -0.56 23.42 -2.44
N PRO A 75 0.29 23.68 -3.44
CA PRO A 75 0.14 23.05 -4.73
C PRO A 75 0.38 21.54 -4.63
N LEU A 76 -0.27 20.77 -5.51
CA LEU A 76 -0.20 19.31 -5.50
C LEU A 76 1.23 18.78 -5.57
N TYR A 77 2.12 19.41 -6.35
CA TYR A 77 3.53 18.97 -6.39
C TYR A 77 4.21 19.07 -5.01
N GLN A 78 3.90 20.07 -4.19
CA GLN A 78 4.44 20.17 -2.82
C GLN A 78 3.79 19.16 -1.90
N LEU A 79 2.49 18.91 -2.09
CA LEU A 79 1.77 17.92 -1.33
C LEU A 79 2.36 16.52 -1.55
N LEU A 80 2.69 16.15 -2.78
CA LEU A 80 3.32 14.86 -3.11
C LEU A 80 4.70 14.68 -2.47
N LEU A 81 5.42 15.75 -2.18
CA LEU A 81 6.70 15.70 -1.47
C LEU A 81 6.54 15.45 0.04
N ILE A 82 5.31 15.50 0.56
CA ILE A 82 5.01 15.16 1.94
C ILE A 82 5.08 13.64 2.09
N THR A 83 5.80 13.19 3.11
CA THR A 83 6.34 11.84 3.32
C THR A 83 5.36 10.68 3.09
N ASN A 84 4.04 10.88 3.22
CA ASN A 84 3.05 9.79 3.23
C ASN A 84 1.89 9.93 2.22
N VAL A 85 1.96 10.85 1.24
CA VAL A 85 0.82 10.99 0.28
C VAL A 85 0.63 9.74 -0.57
N HIS A 86 1.72 9.06 -0.94
CA HIS A 86 1.67 7.84 -1.73
C HIS A 86 0.91 6.71 -1.02
N GLU A 87 1.03 6.59 0.31
CA GLU A 87 0.32 5.59 1.12
C GLU A 87 -1.20 5.79 1.07
N HIS A 88 -1.65 7.04 0.99
CA HIS A 88 -3.07 7.34 0.86
C HIS A 88 -3.58 7.23 -0.58
N LEU A 89 -2.74 7.51 -1.57
CA LEU A 89 -3.13 7.51 -2.98
C LEU A 89 -3.21 6.10 -3.58
N ALA A 90 -2.34 5.19 -3.16
CA ALA A 90 -2.31 3.80 -3.61
C ALA A 90 -3.68 3.07 -3.45
N PRO A 91 -4.31 3.04 -2.26
CA PRO A 91 -5.59 2.36 -2.08
C PRO A 91 -6.73 3.05 -2.85
N ILE A 92 -6.64 4.36 -3.07
CA ILE A 92 -7.62 5.10 -3.87
C ILE A 92 -7.49 4.70 -5.35
N LEU A 93 -6.26 4.58 -5.87
CA LEU A 93 -6.00 4.16 -7.24
C LEU A 93 -6.50 2.73 -7.49
N GLU A 94 -6.23 1.82 -6.55
CA GLU A 94 -6.72 0.44 -6.59
C GLU A 94 -8.26 0.37 -6.61
N SER A 95 -8.92 1.17 -5.78
CA SER A 95 -10.40 1.23 -5.72
C SER A 95 -11.04 1.79 -6.99
N ALA A 96 -10.27 2.54 -7.78
CA ALA A 96 -10.75 3.28 -8.93
C ALA A 96 -10.37 2.66 -10.28
N THR A 97 -9.49 1.66 -10.31
CA THR A 97 -9.38 0.78 -11.49
C THR A 97 -10.67 -0.04 -11.61
N PRO A 98 -11.41 0.03 -12.73
CA PRO A 98 -12.51 -0.90 -12.96
C PRO A 98 -11.89 -2.30 -13.00
N LYS A 99 -12.33 -3.15 -12.08
CA LYS A 99 -11.98 -4.56 -12.05
C LYS A 99 -12.23 -5.15 -13.46
N GLN A 100 -11.16 -5.34 -14.25
CA GLN A 100 -11.06 -6.63 -14.92
C GLN A 100 -11.25 -7.65 -13.80
N GLN A 101 -12.16 -8.60 -14.00
CA GLN A 101 -12.40 -9.71 -13.08
C GLN A 101 -11.12 -10.55 -12.98
N ILE A 102 -10.12 -10.00 -12.30
CA ILE A 102 -9.09 -10.75 -11.64
C ILE A 102 -9.73 -11.07 -10.30
N PRO A 103 -9.82 -12.35 -9.91
CA PRO A 103 -10.41 -12.72 -8.64
C PRO A 103 -9.78 -11.86 -7.55
N MET A 104 -10.66 -11.34 -6.70
CA MET A 104 -10.35 -10.67 -5.45
C MET A 104 -9.03 -11.21 -4.88
N VAL A 105 -7.94 -10.44 -4.98
CA VAL A 105 -6.90 -10.56 -3.95
C VAL A 105 -7.56 -9.91 -2.76
N SER A 106 -8.29 -10.75 -2.04
CA SER A 106 -8.71 -10.49 -0.68
C SER A 106 -7.56 -9.80 0.01
N THR A 107 -7.85 -8.74 0.77
CA THR A 107 -6.97 -8.27 1.83
C THR A 107 -6.36 -9.51 2.46
N VAL A 108 -5.08 -9.77 2.21
CA VAL A 108 -4.43 -11.00 2.64
C VAL A 108 -4.56 -10.94 4.15
N THR A 109 -5.49 -11.72 4.68
CA THR A 109 -5.71 -11.80 6.12
C THR A 109 -4.38 -12.26 6.70
N VAL A 110 -4.01 -11.81 7.90
CA VAL A 110 -2.70 -12.14 8.49
C VAL A 110 -2.41 -13.66 8.38
N GLY A 111 -3.46 -14.50 8.47
CA GLY A 111 -3.37 -15.95 8.25
C GLY A 111 -3.07 -16.42 6.82
N GLU A 112 -3.51 -15.72 5.77
CA GLU A 112 -3.15 -16.05 4.37
C GLU A 112 -1.70 -15.68 4.04
N ILE A 113 -1.17 -14.62 4.67
CA ILE A 113 0.26 -14.27 4.58
C ILE A 113 1.08 -15.32 5.32
N ASP A 114 0.68 -15.68 6.54
CA ASP A 114 1.36 -16.70 7.34
C ASP A 114 1.34 -18.06 6.64
N GLN A 115 0.24 -18.42 5.95
CA GLN A 115 0.15 -19.65 5.17
C GLN A 115 1.08 -19.62 3.94
N LEU A 116 1.16 -18.48 3.24
CA LEU A 116 2.10 -18.31 2.12
C LEU A 116 3.55 -18.37 2.60
N ILE A 117 3.87 -17.78 3.76
CA ILE A 117 5.20 -17.87 4.37
C ILE A 117 5.53 -19.32 4.70
N ALA A 118 4.62 -20.06 5.33
CA ALA A 118 4.83 -21.47 5.65
C ALA A 118 5.08 -22.34 4.41
N GLU A 119 4.32 -22.12 3.32
CA GLU A 119 4.53 -22.84 2.05
C GLU A 119 5.88 -22.50 1.38
N LEU A 120 6.34 -21.25 1.51
CA LEU A 120 7.65 -20.83 1.01
C LEU A 120 8.79 -21.42 1.84
N GLU A 121 8.63 -21.45 3.16
CA GLU A 121 9.60 -22.05 4.08
C GLU A 121 9.73 -23.56 3.85
N GLU A 122 8.63 -24.28 3.64
CA GLU A 122 8.65 -25.71 3.33
C GLU A 122 9.45 -25.98 2.05
N LYS A 123 9.18 -25.23 0.98
CA LYS A 123 9.90 -25.36 -0.30
C LYS A 123 11.38 -25.01 -0.17
N ASN A 124 11.71 -24.04 0.68
CA ASN A 124 13.10 -23.68 0.96
C ASN A 124 13.83 -24.82 1.68
N TYR A 125 13.19 -25.46 2.66
CA TYR A 125 13.76 -26.64 3.32
C TYR A 125 13.99 -27.79 2.34
N ASP A 126 13.04 -28.08 1.45
CA ASP A 126 13.21 -29.13 0.43
C ASP A 126 14.39 -28.82 -0.50
N HIS A 127 14.51 -27.56 -0.94
CA HIS A 127 15.65 -27.15 -1.76
C HIS A 127 16.99 -27.30 -1.02
N LEU A 128 17.06 -26.93 0.26
CA LEU A 128 18.27 -27.08 1.07
C LEU A 128 18.63 -28.55 1.31
N ILE A 129 17.63 -29.42 1.48
CA ILE A 129 17.81 -30.87 1.61
C ILE A 129 18.37 -31.44 0.30
N ASP A 130 17.79 -31.07 -0.85
CA ASP A 130 18.27 -31.49 -2.16
C ASP A 130 19.70 -30.99 -2.42
N GLN A 131 20.01 -29.76 -2.00
CA GLN A 131 21.36 -29.21 -2.10
C GLN A 131 22.35 -29.98 -1.21
N ALA A 132 21.98 -30.31 0.02
CA ALA A 132 22.80 -31.11 0.92
C ALA A 132 23.05 -32.52 0.34
N LEU A 133 22.06 -33.12 -0.33
CA LEU A 133 22.21 -34.39 -1.05
C LEU A 133 23.18 -34.27 -2.24
N LEU A 134 23.07 -33.19 -3.02
CA LEU A 134 23.98 -32.91 -4.14
C LEU A 134 25.43 -32.73 -3.66
N GLU A 135 25.63 -32.03 -2.55
CA GLU A 135 26.94 -31.79 -1.95
C GLU A 135 27.45 -32.98 -1.11
N ASN A 136 26.64 -34.06 -0.99
CA ASN A 136 26.91 -35.22 -0.13
C ASN A 136 27.15 -34.86 1.35
N ASP A 137 26.61 -33.74 1.81
CA ASP A 137 26.69 -33.32 3.20
C ASP A 137 25.60 -34.00 4.04
N LYS A 138 25.94 -35.17 4.58
CA LYS A 138 25.04 -35.97 5.42
C LYS A 138 24.69 -35.29 6.73
N ALA A 139 25.59 -34.49 7.30
CA ALA A 139 25.35 -33.85 8.59
C ALA A 139 24.28 -32.76 8.43
N LEU A 140 24.44 -31.92 7.41
CA LEU A 140 23.48 -30.88 7.06
C LEU A 140 22.12 -31.46 6.67
N PHE A 141 22.10 -32.58 5.92
CA PHE A 141 20.87 -33.29 5.56
C PHE A 141 20.05 -33.71 6.79
N PHE A 142 20.67 -34.36 7.78
CA PHE A 142 19.95 -34.82 8.97
C PHE A 142 19.51 -33.64 9.86
N GLU A 143 20.30 -32.58 9.93
CA GLU A 143 19.92 -31.36 10.66
C GLU A 143 18.69 -30.69 10.06
N LEU A 144 18.68 -30.49 8.73
CA LEU A 144 17.54 -29.91 8.01
C LEU A 144 16.28 -30.79 8.11
N LEU A 145 16.44 -32.11 8.06
CA LEU A 145 15.32 -33.05 8.22
C LEU A 145 14.71 -32.98 9.64
N GLN A 146 15.55 -32.82 10.67
CA GLN A 146 15.10 -32.67 12.04
C GLN A 146 14.39 -31.33 12.26
N GLN A 147 14.91 -30.24 11.69
CA GLN A 147 14.31 -28.91 11.75
C GLN A 147 12.95 -28.87 11.03
N LYS A 148 12.88 -29.45 9.81
CA LYS A 148 11.63 -29.57 9.05
C LYS A 148 10.54 -30.30 9.85
N ASN A 149 10.91 -31.41 10.51
CA ASN A 149 9.98 -32.17 11.35
C ASN A 149 9.53 -31.43 12.63
N HIS A 150 10.37 -30.55 13.19
CA HIS A 150 10.01 -29.82 14.40
C HIS A 150 9.07 -28.65 14.12
N GLN A 151 9.27 -27.93 13.00
CA GLN A 151 8.52 -26.72 12.68
C GLN A 151 7.16 -26.96 12.04
N LEU A 152 6.99 -28.02 11.23
CA LEU A 152 5.75 -28.25 10.46
C LEU A 152 4.71 -29.14 11.18
N GLY A 153 4.90 -29.41 12.47
CA GLY A 153 4.04 -30.34 13.22
C GLY A 153 4.39 -31.79 12.85
N GLY A 154 5.20 -32.41 13.69
CA GLY A 154 5.90 -33.65 13.38
C GLY A 154 5.04 -34.80 12.85
N PHE A 155 5.53 -35.42 11.78
CA PHE A 155 5.28 -36.84 11.57
C PHE A 155 5.96 -37.61 12.72
N LYS A 156 5.16 -38.25 13.57
CA LYS A 156 5.67 -39.38 14.36
C LYS A 156 6.07 -40.46 13.38
N ILE A 157 7.37 -40.67 13.27
CA ILE A 157 7.93 -41.87 12.66
C ILE A 157 7.95 -42.90 13.80
N GLU A 158 7.07 -43.91 13.73
CA GLU A 158 7.23 -45.15 14.50
C GLU A 158 8.43 -45.95 14.00
#